data_AF-A0AAN6RK67-F1
#
_entry.id   AF-A0AAN6RK67-F1
#
_cell.length_a   1.000
_cell.length_b   1.000
_cell.length_c   1.000
_cell.angle_alpha   90.00
_cell.angle_beta   90.00
_cell.angle_gamma   90.00
#
_symmetry.space_group_name_H-M   'P 1'
#
loop_
_entity.id
_entity.type
_entity.pdbx_description
1 polymer ?
#
loop_
_entity_poly.entity_id
_entity_poly.type
_entity_poly.pdbx_seq_one_letter_code
_entity_poly.pdbx_strand_id
1 'polypeptide(L)'
;MSENIPESVPTSADPRSHRPTKKRALGPSKLAADVEALFAKPDRDIYIPGSKPDRGMAPPPEIVANVQGSSAGAGSGEFHVYKASRRREYERLRHMDEQVKKEEDEKDFQKRKEEQELKDREKTDKNRAKREKARARKAKQKKGQKGEGATDHEAEKPKKKLAPNTNVAKPARADDNDHDDEAHNQGGEVKNSEEIGLLIEDDD
;
A
#
# COMPACT_ATOMS: atom_id res chain seq x y z
N MET A 1 -41.53 28.19 -16.95
CA MET A 1 -40.47 28.63 -16.03
C MET A 1 -40.76 27.95 -14.70
N SER A 2 -40.09 26.84 -14.37
CA SER A 2 -40.33 26.16 -13.09
C SER A 2 -39.74 27.01 -11.97
N GLU A 3 -40.56 27.33 -10.99
CA GLU A 3 -40.20 28.17 -9.84
C GLU A 3 -39.11 27.48 -8.99
N ASN A 4 -38.18 28.27 -8.45
CA ASN A 4 -37.13 27.79 -7.55
C ASN A 4 -37.72 27.50 -6.16
N ILE A 5 -38.42 26.37 -6.06
CA ILE A 5 -38.93 25.83 -4.80
C ILE A 5 -37.75 25.18 -4.08
N PRO A 6 -37.61 25.29 -2.74
CA PRO A 6 -36.48 24.68 -2.00
C PRO A 6 -36.32 23.17 -2.21
N GLU A 7 -37.38 22.46 -2.60
CA GLU A 7 -37.35 21.04 -2.95
C GLU A 7 -36.78 20.74 -4.35
N SER A 8 -36.65 21.74 -5.22
CA SER A 8 -36.10 21.60 -6.58
C SER A 8 -34.59 21.80 -6.64
N VAL A 9 -33.95 22.19 -5.53
CA VAL A 9 -32.49 22.28 -5.46
C VAL A 9 -31.95 20.86 -5.34
N PRO A 10 -31.10 20.39 -6.28
CA PRO A 10 -30.52 19.06 -6.16
C PRO A 10 -29.77 18.98 -4.84
N THR A 11 -29.99 17.91 -4.07
CA THR A 11 -29.38 17.69 -2.76
C THR A 11 -27.84 17.71 -2.77
N SER A 12 -27.21 17.69 -3.95
CA SER A 12 -25.77 17.88 -4.15
C SER A 12 -25.28 19.33 -3.99
N ALA A 13 -26.19 20.32 -4.03
CA ALA A 13 -25.89 21.74 -3.90
C ALA A 13 -26.29 22.31 -2.53
N ASP A 14 -26.92 21.52 -1.66
CA ASP A 14 -27.31 21.94 -0.32
C ASP A 14 -26.08 21.93 0.63
N PRO A 15 -25.67 23.08 1.18
CA PRO A 15 -24.54 23.16 2.12
C PRO A 15 -24.79 22.44 3.45
N ARG A 16 -26.03 22.07 3.77
CA ARG A 16 -26.38 21.25 4.94
C ARG A 16 -26.26 19.76 4.67
N SER A 17 -26.09 19.35 3.41
CA SER A 17 -25.88 17.95 3.08
C SER A 17 -24.42 17.56 3.33
N HIS A 18 -24.17 16.69 4.30
CA HIS A 18 -22.84 16.11 4.55
C HIS A 18 -22.49 14.99 3.55
N ARG A 19 -23.01 15.07 2.32
CA ARG A 19 -22.70 14.07 1.30
C ARG A 19 -21.24 14.23 0.90
N PRO A 20 -20.45 13.15 0.83
CA PRO A 20 -19.08 13.23 0.36
C PRO A 20 -19.05 13.77 -1.07
N THR A 21 -18.49 14.97 -1.23
CA THR A 21 -18.29 15.56 -2.57
C THR A 21 -17.24 14.73 -3.30
N LYS A 22 -17.54 14.33 -4.54
CA LYS A 22 -16.56 13.64 -5.40
C LYS A 22 -15.31 14.52 -5.49
N LYS A 23 -14.17 14.01 -4.99
CA LYS A 23 -12.87 14.70 -5.06
C LYS A 23 -12.58 14.96 -6.54
N ARG A 24 -12.78 16.19 -6.99
CA ARG A 24 -12.40 16.61 -8.35
C ARG A 24 -10.90 16.79 -8.35
N ALA A 25 -10.21 16.24 -9.35
CA ALA A 25 -8.81 16.58 -9.58
C ALA A 25 -8.69 18.10 -9.61
N LEU A 26 -7.72 18.65 -8.86
CA LEU A 26 -7.47 20.08 -8.85
C LEU A 26 -7.22 20.51 -10.31
N GLY A 27 -8.09 21.39 -10.80
CA GLY A 27 -7.94 21.92 -12.15
C GLY A 27 -6.68 22.76 -12.26
N PRO A 28 -6.15 22.97 -13.48
CA PRO A 28 -4.93 23.75 -13.70
C PRO A 28 -5.04 25.18 -13.12
N SER A 29 -6.25 25.76 -13.07
CA SER A 29 -6.49 27.08 -12.50
C SER A 29 -6.23 27.17 -10.99
N LYS A 30 -6.52 26.11 -10.23
CA LYS A 30 -6.27 26.11 -8.78
C LYS A 30 -4.78 26.02 -8.48
N LEU A 31 -4.08 25.16 -9.22
CA LEU A 31 -2.63 25.05 -9.13
C LEU A 31 -1.95 26.37 -9.52
N ALA A 32 -2.44 27.05 -10.55
CA ALA A 32 -1.94 28.37 -10.95
C ALA A 32 -2.11 29.41 -9.83
N ALA A 33 -3.28 29.49 -9.20
CA ALA A 33 -3.53 30.40 -8.08
C ALA A 33 -2.65 30.10 -6.85
N ASP A 34 -2.44 28.83 -6.53
CA ASP A 34 -1.55 28.42 -5.44
C ASP A 34 -0.08 28.83 -5.73
N VAL A 35 0.36 28.68 -6.98
CA VAL A 35 1.69 29.08 -7.45
C VAL A 35 1.85 30.61 -7.42
N GLU A 36 0.83 31.37 -7.87
CA GLU A 36 0.82 32.84 -7.77
C GLU A 36 0.89 33.31 -6.31
N ALA A 37 0.17 32.65 -5.40
CA ALA A 37 0.21 32.97 -3.97
C ALA A 37 1.58 32.68 -3.33
N LEU A 38 2.29 31.63 -3.77
CA LEU A 38 3.67 31.35 -3.36
C LEU A 38 4.64 32.39 -3.88
N PHE A 39 4.50 32.81 -5.15
CA PHE A 39 5.36 33.84 -5.76
C PHE A 39 5.11 35.25 -5.24
N ALA A 40 3.95 35.54 -4.65
CA ALA A 40 3.67 36.84 -4.05
C ALA A 40 4.63 37.20 -2.89
N LYS A 41 5.24 36.21 -2.24
CA LYS A 41 6.20 36.39 -1.13
C LYS A 41 7.34 35.37 -1.23
N PRO A 42 8.32 35.58 -2.14
CA PRO A 42 9.38 34.60 -2.38
C PRO A 42 10.34 34.42 -1.20
N ASP A 43 10.52 35.46 -0.36
CA ASP A 43 11.41 35.41 0.80
C ASP A 43 10.79 34.70 2.02
N ARG A 44 9.55 34.21 1.91
CA ARG A 44 8.86 33.54 3.03
C ARG A 44 9.36 32.09 3.14
N ASP A 45 9.86 31.73 4.32
CA ASP A 45 10.17 30.34 4.65
C ASP A 45 8.92 29.45 4.55
N ILE A 46 8.99 28.42 3.71
CA ILE A 46 7.91 27.44 3.52
C ILE A 46 8.25 26.20 4.34
N TYR A 47 7.43 25.91 5.35
CA TYR A 47 7.51 24.65 6.07
C TYR A 47 6.86 23.52 5.26
N ILE A 48 7.69 22.65 4.68
CA ILE A 48 7.23 21.39 4.10
C ILE A 48 7.12 20.40 5.25
N PRO A 49 5.90 19.95 5.62
CA PRO A 49 5.76 18.98 6.69
C PRO A 49 6.50 17.69 6.30
N GLY A 50 7.44 17.27 7.13
CA GLY A 50 8.07 15.96 7.00
C GLY A 50 7.07 14.82 7.19
N SER A 51 7.56 13.58 7.08
CA SER A 51 6.77 12.41 7.47
C SER A 51 6.34 12.56 8.92
N LYS A 52 5.06 12.33 9.21
CA LYS A 52 4.58 12.34 10.59
C LYS A 52 5.23 11.18 11.32
N PRO A 53 5.83 11.40 12.52
CA PRO A 53 6.33 10.29 13.31
C PRO A 53 5.17 9.35 13.62
N ASP A 54 5.46 8.05 13.69
CA ASP A 54 4.47 7.08 14.13
C ASP A 54 3.99 7.46 15.53
N ARG A 55 2.69 7.42 15.75
CA ARG A 55 2.09 7.77 17.04
C ARG A 55 2.21 6.55 17.95
N GLY A 56 3.43 6.25 18.38
CA GLY A 56 3.71 5.16 19.31
C GLY A 56 3.07 5.39 20.68
N MET A 57 2.81 4.29 21.39
CA MET A 57 2.43 4.34 22.80
C MET A 57 3.61 4.85 23.64
N ALA A 58 3.34 5.76 24.58
CA ALA A 58 4.37 6.20 25.52
C ALA A 58 4.85 5.02 26.39
N PRO A 59 6.15 4.91 26.69
CA PRO A 59 6.66 3.84 27.54
C PRO A 59 6.02 3.92 28.93
N PRO A 60 5.76 2.77 29.59
CA PRO A 60 5.27 2.78 30.96
C PRO A 60 6.30 3.45 31.88
N PRO A 61 5.85 4.23 32.89
CA PRO A 61 6.78 4.84 33.85
C PRO A 61 7.47 3.75 34.67
N GLU A 62 8.78 3.90 34.89
CA GLU A 62 9.60 2.91 35.61
C GLU A 62 9.26 2.82 37.10
N ILE A 63 8.97 3.96 37.75
CA ILE A 63 8.66 4.02 39.17
C ILE A 63 7.28 4.64 39.37
N VAL A 64 6.39 3.89 40.01
CA VAL A 64 5.09 4.39 40.47
C VAL A 64 5.26 4.79 41.93
N ALA A 65 5.26 6.10 42.21
CA ALA A 65 5.45 6.61 43.58
C ALA A 65 4.23 6.42 44.50
N ASN A 66 3.04 6.16 43.92
CA ASN A 66 1.77 6.17 44.64
C ASN A 66 1.24 4.76 44.95
N VAL A 67 2.13 3.81 45.26
CA VAL A 67 1.75 2.44 45.57
C VAL A 67 1.36 2.33 47.04
N GLN A 68 0.07 2.13 47.30
CA GLN A 68 -0.45 1.82 48.64
C GLN A 68 -0.04 0.38 49.02
N GLY A 69 0.19 0.12 50.32
CA GLY A 69 0.65 -1.18 50.80
C GLY A 69 -0.27 -2.35 50.39
N SER A 70 0.29 -3.55 50.23
CA SER A 70 -0.41 -4.71 49.64
C SER A 70 -1.64 -5.19 50.40
N SER A 71 -1.73 -4.92 51.70
CA SER A 71 -2.88 -5.27 52.55
C SER A 71 -3.86 -4.11 52.75
N ALA A 72 -3.59 -2.94 52.17
CA ALA A 72 -4.43 -1.78 52.32
C ALA A 72 -5.68 -1.90 51.40
N GLY A 73 -6.83 -1.46 51.89
CA GLY A 73 -8.11 -1.58 51.16
C GLY A 73 -8.18 -0.72 49.90
N ALA A 74 -9.16 -1.02 49.03
CA ALA A 74 -9.40 -0.26 47.80
C ALA A 74 -9.80 1.19 48.11
N GLY A 75 -8.99 2.15 47.66
CA GLY A 75 -9.30 3.58 47.74
C GLY A 75 -10.30 4.03 46.68
N SER A 76 -10.87 5.22 46.84
CA SER A 76 -11.85 5.80 45.88
C SER A 76 -11.26 6.09 44.49
N GLY A 77 -9.93 6.28 44.40
CA GLY A 77 -9.22 6.51 43.15
C GLY A 77 -8.80 5.24 42.39
N GLU A 78 -8.86 4.07 43.03
CA GLU A 78 -8.32 2.82 42.48
C GLU A 78 -9.04 2.40 41.20
N PHE A 79 -10.36 2.62 41.14
CA PHE A 79 -11.15 2.35 39.94
C PHE A 79 -10.65 3.13 38.71
N HIS A 80 -10.27 4.40 38.89
CA HIS A 80 -9.79 5.23 37.79
C HIS A 80 -8.38 4.84 37.36
N VAL A 81 -7.53 4.45 38.32
CA VAL A 81 -6.19 3.90 38.03
C VAL A 81 -6.33 2.63 37.17
N TYR A 82 -7.19 1.70 37.58
CA TYR A 82 -7.48 0.49 36.81
C TYR A 82 -8.03 0.78 35.42
N LYS A 83 -9.00 1.69 35.31
CA LYS A 83 -9.59 2.08 34.01
C LYS A 83 -8.54 2.65 33.06
N ALA A 84 -7.64 3.49 33.58
CA ALA A 84 -6.56 4.07 32.79
C ALA A 84 -5.50 3.02 32.39
N SER A 85 -5.09 2.15 33.32
CA SER A 85 -4.11 1.10 33.04
C SER A 85 -4.64 0.09 32.02
N ARG A 86 -5.88 -0.39 32.19
CA ARG A 86 -6.54 -1.31 31.25
C ARG A 86 -6.66 -0.69 29.86
N ARG A 87 -7.03 0.59 29.77
CA ARG A 87 -7.12 1.28 28.48
C ARG A 87 -5.75 1.38 27.79
N ARG A 88 -4.70 1.79 28.53
CA ARG A 88 -3.33 1.83 28.03
C ARG A 88 -2.87 0.46 27.53
N GLU A 89 -3.21 -0.61 28.26
CA GLU A 89 -2.82 -1.97 27.91
C GLU A 89 -3.53 -2.46 26.64
N TYR A 90 -4.83 -2.21 26.49
CA TYR A 90 -5.54 -2.55 25.25
C TYR A 90 -5.02 -1.75 24.06
N GLU A 91 -4.71 -0.47 24.24
CA GLU A 91 -4.11 0.33 23.18
C GLU A 91 -2.70 -0.18 22.83
N ARG A 92 -1.91 -0.66 23.81
CA ARG A 92 -0.60 -1.29 23.59
C ARG A 92 -0.72 -2.59 22.80
N LEU A 93 -1.60 -3.51 23.21
CA LEU A 93 -1.83 -4.79 22.53
C LEU A 93 -2.31 -4.56 21.10
N ARG A 94 -3.31 -3.71 20.92
CA ARG A 94 -3.82 -3.34 19.59
C ARG A 94 -2.73 -2.77 18.69
N HIS A 95 -1.86 -1.91 19.22
CA HIS A 95 -0.78 -1.33 18.44
C HIS A 95 0.25 -2.39 18.02
N MET A 96 0.61 -3.31 18.92
CA MET A 96 1.48 -4.45 18.61
C MET A 96 0.85 -5.32 17.50
N ASP A 97 -0.42 -5.69 17.63
CA ASP A 97 -1.12 -6.51 16.64
C ASP A 97 -1.20 -5.81 15.27
N GLU A 98 -1.47 -4.49 15.26
CA GLU A 98 -1.48 -3.69 14.03
C GLU A 98 -0.09 -3.58 13.39
N GLN A 99 0.98 -3.53 14.18
CA GLN A 99 2.35 -3.51 13.66
C GLN A 99 2.72 -4.86 13.04
N VAL A 100 2.46 -5.97 13.74
CA VAL A 100 2.70 -7.33 13.24
C VAL A 100 1.97 -7.54 11.91
N LYS A 101 0.69 -7.20 11.86
CA LYS A 101 -0.10 -7.31 10.63
C LYS A 101 0.47 -6.48 9.48
N LYS A 102 0.87 -5.23 9.73
CA LYS A 102 1.50 -4.38 8.70
C LYS A 102 2.81 -4.96 8.20
N GLU A 103 3.63 -5.53 9.08
CA GLU A 103 4.89 -6.16 8.69
C GLU A 103 4.68 -7.41 7.84
N GLU A 104 3.68 -8.24 8.17
CA GLU A 104 3.29 -9.41 7.38
C GLU A 104 2.77 -8.98 6.00
N ASP A 105 1.85 -8.02 5.95
CA ASP A 105 1.30 -7.46 4.71
C ASP A 105 2.41 -6.88 3.81
N GLU A 106 3.38 -6.16 4.38
CA GLU A 106 4.51 -5.59 3.65
C GLU A 106 5.46 -6.67 3.14
N LYS A 107 5.77 -7.70 3.95
CA LYS A 107 6.59 -8.85 3.51
C LYS A 107 5.94 -9.57 2.34
N ASP A 108 4.64 -9.80 2.40
CA ASP A 108 3.92 -10.49 1.33
C ASP A 108 3.79 -9.62 0.07
N PHE A 109 3.62 -8.31 0.24
CA PHE A 109 3.64 -7.37 -0.87
C PHE A 109 5.02 -7.35 -1.56
N GLN A 110 6.10 -7.31 -0.79
CA GLN A 110 7.47 -7.32 -1.32
C GLN A 110 7.76 -8.61 -2.08
N LYS A 111 7.43 -9.78 -1.53
CA LYS A 111 7.56 -11.07 -2.23
C LYS A 111 6.81 -11.08 -3.56
N ARG A 112 5.53 -10.67 -3.55
CA ARG A 112 4.70 -10.60 -4.77
C ARG A 112 5.30 -9.66 -5.81
N LYS A 113 5.80 -8.51 -5.39
CA LYS A 113 6.44 -7.52 -6.26
C LYS A 113 7.73 -8.08 -6.88
N GLU A 114 8.58 -8.73 -6.10
CA GLU A 114 9.82 -9.35 -6.56
C GLU A 114 9.55 -10.48 -7.56
N GLU A 115 8.57 -11.36 -7.28
CA GLU A 115 8.17 -12.40 -8.21
C GLU A 115 7.68 -11.83 -9.56
N GLN A 116 6.88 -10.77 -9.51
CA GLN A 116 6.37 -10.13 -10.72
C GLN A 116 7.50 -9.47 -11.49
N GLU A 117 8.43 -8.80 -10.80
CA GLU A 117 9.59 -8.18 -11.43
C GLU A 117 10.52 -9.23 -12.06
N LEU A 118 10.74 -10.39 -11.42
CA LEU A 118 11.50 -11.50 -11.98
C LEU A 118 10.82 -12.07 -13.24
N LYS A 119 9.51 -12.32 -13.19
CA LYS A 119 8.74 -12.80 -14.34
C LYS A 119 8.82 -11.82 -15.52
N ASP A 120 8.79 -10.52 -15.24
CA ASP A 120 8.91 -9.49 -16.27
C ASP A 120 10.35 -9.38 -16.80
N ARG A 121 11.36 -9.40 -15.92
CA ARG A 121 12.78 -9.43 -16.31
C ARG A 121 13.08 -10.62 -17.22
N GLU A 122 12.66 -11.83 -16.85
CA GLU A 122 12.83 -13.02 -17.69
C GLU A 122 12.22 -12.87 -19.09
N LYS A 123 11.00 -12.34 -19.19
CA LYS A 123 10.34 -12.09 -20.48
C LYS A 123 11.11 -11.06 -21.29
N THR A 124 11.55 -9.98 -20.66
CA THR A 124 12.33 -8.93 -21.32
C THR A 124 13.70 -9.43 -21.79
N ASP A 125 14.39 -10.24 -21.01
CA ASP A 125 15.69 -10.82 -21.34
C ASP A 125 15.59 -11.86 -22.46
N LYS A 126 14.59 -12.75 -22.40
CA LYS A 126 14.28 -13.68 -23.51
C LYS A 126 14.03 -12.92 -24.81
N ASN A 127 13.30 -11.80 -24.76
CA ASN A 127 13.03 -10.97 -25.93
C ASN A 127 14.26 -10.16 -26.39
N ARG A 128 15.08 -9.65 -25.47
CA ARG A 128 16.33 -8.96 -25.76
C ARG A 128 17.32 -9.91 -26.45
N ALA A 129 17.51 -11.11 -25.92
CA ALA A 129 18.37 -12.14 -26.51
C ALA A 129 17.90 -12.54 -27.92
N LYS A 130 16.59 -12.66 -28.17
CA LYS A 130 16.04 -12.90 -29.51
C LYS A 130 16.39 -11.76 -30.48
N ARG A 131 16.25 -10.50 -30.06
CA ARG A 131 16.59 -9.32 -30.87
C ARG A 131 18.08 -9.23 -31.14
N GLU A 132 18.93 -9.50 -30.16
CA GLU A 132 20.39 -9.49 -30.32
C GLU A 132 20.87 -10.58 -31.26
N LYS A 133 20.34 -11.81 -31.15
CA LYS A 133 20.61 -12.89 -32.13
C LYS A 133 20.20 -12.48 -33.54
N ALA A 134 19.02 -11.86 -33.70
CA ALA A 134 18.57 -11.35 -35.00
C ALA A 134 19.46 -10.21 -35.54
N ARG A 135 19.88 -9.27 -34.69
CA ARG A 135 20.82 -8.19 -35.04
C ARG A 135 22.18 -8.75 -35.46
N ALA A 136 22.71 -9.74 -34.73
CA ALA A 136 23.96 -10.40 -35.07
C ALA A 136 23.88 -11.14 -36.42
N ARG A 137 22.78 -11.86 -36.70
CA ARG A 137 22.55 -12.49 -38.01
C ARG A 137 22.50 -11.47 -39.15
N LYS A 138 21.76 -10.36 -38.98
CA LYS A 138 21.69 -9.28 -39.98
C LYS A 138 23.04 -8.58 -40.18
N ALA A 139 23.81 -8.35 -39.10
CA ALA A 139 25.15 -7.77 -39.19
C ALA A 139 26.12 -8.68 -39.94
N LYS A 140 26.05 -10.01 -39.71
CA LYS A 140 26.83 -11.00 -40.47
C LYS A 140 26.44 -11.03 -41.96
N GLN A 141 25.15 -10.99 -42.29
CA GLN A 141 24.67 -10.91 -43.67
C GLN A 141 25.13 -9.62 -44.38
N LYS A 142 25.07 -8.47 -43.70
CA LYS A 142 25.59 -7.21 -44.24
C LYS A 142 27.11 -7.21 -44.41
N LYS A 143 27.87 -7.88 -43.55
CA LYS A 143 29.32 -8.06 -43.73
C LYS A 143 29.66 -9.03 -44.88
N GLY A 144 28.85 -10.08 -45.09
CA GLY A 144 28.99 -10.98 -46.23
C GLY A 144 28.62 -10.34 -47.57
N GLN A 145 27.63 -9.44 -47.60
CA GLN A 145 27.25 -8.68 -48.80
C GLN A 145 28.17 -7.49 -49.12
N LYS A 146 28.99 -7.02 -48.16
CA LYS A 146 29.96 -5.95 -48.41
C LYS A 146 31.23 -6.43 -49.15
N GLY A 147 31.26 -7.68 -49.61
CA GLY A 147 32.35 -8.27 -50.40
C GLY A 147 32.22 -8.11 -51.91
N GLU A 148 31.08 -7.64 -52.44
CA GLU A 148 30.90 -7.37 -53.88
C GLU A 148 30.08 -6.09 -54.07
N GLY A 149 30.71 -5.07 -54.68
CA GLY A 149 30.02 -3.96 -55.34
C GLY A 149 29.60 -2.76 -54.48
N ALA A 150 30.23 -1.62 -54.74
CA ALA A 150 29.87 -0.30 -54.25
C ALA A 150 28.44 0.13 -54.65
N THR A 151 27.79 0.95 -53.82
CA THR A 151 27.35 2.33 -54.15
C THR A 151 26.53 2.90 -52.99
N ASP A 152 26.91 4.11 -52.60
CA ASP A 152 26.18 5.04 -51.75
C ASP A 152 24.82 5.38 -52.37
N HIS A 153 23.73 5.26 -51.59
CA HIS A 153 22.44 5.90 -51.87
C HIS A 153 21.61 5.99 -50.59
N GLU A 154 21.72 7.16 -49.96
CA GLU A 154 20.64 7.93 -49.32
C GLU A 154 19.23 7.52 -49.80
N ALA A 155 18.39 7.04 -48.88
CA ALA A 155 16.94 6.94 -49.05
C ALA A 155 16.25 6.80 -47.69
N GLU A 156 15.91 7.95 -47.09
CA GLU A 156 14.85 8.08 -46.09
C GLU A 156 13.57 7.38 -46.54
N LYS A 157 13.01 6.43 -45.75
CA LYS A 157 11.58 6.05 -45.76
C LYS A 157 11.13 5.45 -44.41
N PRO A 158 9.82 5.51 -44.09
CA PRO A 158 9.35 6.11 -42.84
C PRO A 158 9.15 5.12 -41.68
N LYS A 159 9.11 5.70 -40.48
CA LYS A 159 8.80 5.06 -39.18
C LYS A 159 7.51 4.24 -39.25
N LYS A 160 7.61 2.91 -39.36
CA LYS A 160 6.49 1.99 -39.13
C LYS A 160 6.09 2.06 -37.65
N LYS A 161 4.92 2.64 -37.39
CA LYS A 161 4.28 2.64 -36.06
C LYS A 161 4.03 1.20 -35.62
N LEU A 162 4.50 0.84 -34.43
CA LEU A 162 4.15 -0.42 -33.77
C LEU A 162 2.67 -0.37 -33.41
N ALA A 163 1.83 -1.09 -34.14
CA ALA A 163 0.49 -1.43 -33.67
C ALA A 163 0.62 -2.63 -32.71
N PRO A 164 -0.11 -2.63 -31.56
CA PRO A 164 -0.14 -3.79 -30.69
C PRO A 164 -0.87 -4.93 -31.40
N ASN A 165 -0.23 -6.09 -31.48
CA ASN A 165 -0.84 -7.30 -32.03
C ASN A 165 -1.91 -7.81 -31.05
N THR A 166 -3.18 -7.74 -31.44
CA THR A 166 -4.35 -8.15 -30.63
C THR A 166 -4.61 -9.66 -30.63
N ASN A 167 -3.74 -10.47 -31.26
CA ASN A 167 -3.91 -11.93 -31.34
C ASN A 167 -3.01 -12.66 -30.33
N VAL A 168 -3.14 -12.33 -29.04
CA VAL A 168 -2.68 -13.21 -27.97
C VAL A 168 -3.91 -13.95 -27.45
N ALA A 169 -3.98 -15.23 -27.80
CA ALA A 169 -4.98 -16.16 -27.30
C ALA A 169 -5.01 -16.11 -25.77
N LYS A 170 -6.21 -15.85 -25.25
CA LYS A 170 -6.59 -15.91 -23.84
C LYS A 170 -6.28 -17.31 -23.30
N PRO A 171 -5.36 -17.52 -22.34
CA PRO A 171 -5.28 -18.82 -21.70
C PRO A 171 -6.57 -19.05 -20.92
N ALA A 172 -7.13 -20.24 -21.10
CA ALA A 172 -8.33 -20.72 -20.44
C ALA A 172 -8.23 -20.51 -18.92
N ARG A 173 -9.30 -19.99 -18.33
CA ARG A 173 -9.48 -19.99 -16.89
C ARG A 173 -9.63 -21.45 -16.45
N ALA A 174 -8.68 -21.95 -15.68
CA ALA A 174 -8.90 -23.12 -14.85
C ALA A 174 -9.90 -22.69 -13.76
N ASP A 175 -11.00 -23.43 -13.73
CA ASP A 175 -12.08 -23.36 -12.77
C ASP A 175 -11.68 -24.24 -11.58
N ASP A 176 -11.04 -23.64 -10.57
CA ASP A 176 -10.89 -24.25 -9.24
C ASP A 176 -11.82 -23.47 -8.31
N ASN A 177 -13.09 -23.89 -8.29
CA ASN A 177 -14.06 -23.53 -7.26
C ASN A 177 -13.82 -24.45 -6.05
N ASP A 178 -13.07 -23.95 -5.08
CA ASP A 178 -13.02 -24.51 -3.72
C ASP A 178 -13.31 -23.37 -2.73
N HIS A 179 -14.56 -23.27 -2.28
CA HIS A 179 -14.98 -22.98 -0.89
C HIS A 179 -16.51 -22.83 -0.81
N ASP A 180 -17.18 -23.91 -0.41
CA ASP A 180 -18.41 -23.82 0.37
C ASP A 180 -17.99 -23.54 1.83
N ASP A 181 -18.09 -22.29 2.27
CA ASP A 181 -18.04 -21.93 3.70
C ASP A 181 -19.49 -21.84 4.20
N GLU A 182 -20.07 -22.99 4.55
CA GLU A 182 -21.28 -23.02 5.37
C GLU A 182 -20.91 -22.66 6.83
N ALA A 183 -21.56 -21.60 7.30
CA ALA A 183 -21.47 -21.09 8.65
C ALA A 183 -21.90 -22.12 9.70
N HIS A 184 -20.94 -22.77 10.36
CA HIS A 184 -21.18 -23.44 11.63
C HIS A 184 -21.09 -22.44 12.79
N ASN A 185 -22.24 -21.86 13.10
CA ASN A 185 -22.53 -21.20 14.37
C ASN A 185 -22.66 -22.26 15.47
N GLN A 186 -21.61 -22.49 16.27
CA GLN A 186 -21.72 -23.17 17.56
C GLN A 186 -20.78 -22.53 18.59
N GLY A 187 -21.37 -21.96 19.64
CA GLY A 187 -20.65 -21.51 20.83
C GLY A 187 -19.99 -22.68 21.54
N GLY A 188 -18.72 -22.50 21.91
CA GLY A 188 -17.91 -23.48 22.62
C GLY A 188 -17.39 -22.92 23.93
N GLU A 189 -17.87 -23.50 25.02
CA GLU A 189 -17.37 -23.48 26.39
C GLU A 189 -15.83 -23.39 26.53
N VAL A 190 -15.39 -22.55 27.48
CA VAL A 190 -14.06 -22.57 28.07
C VAL A 190 -13.88 -23.87 28.87
N LYS A 191 -13.00 -24.76 28.39
CA LYS A 191 -12.47 -25.88 29.19
C LYS A 191 -11.03 -25.58 29.59
N ASN A 192 -10.81 -25.66 30.90
CA ASN A 192 -9.56 -25.46 31.64
C ASN A 192 -8.30 -25.86 30.85
N SER A 193 -7.41 -24.89 30.60
CA SER A 193 -6.00 -25.17 30.29
C SER A 193 -5.24 -25.19 31.62
N GLU A 194 -5.01 -26.41 32.11
CA GLU A 194 -4.09 -26.68 33.21
C GLU A 194 -2.68 -26.16 32.88
N GLU A 195 -1.97 -25.83 33.96
CA GLU A 195 -0.69 -25.12 34.05
C GLU A 195 0.38 -25.66 33.08
N ILE A 196 0.82 -24.83 32.13
CA ILE A 196 2.06 -25.07 31.38
C ILE A 196 3.20 -24.46 32.19
N GLY A 197 3.78 -25.26 33.09
CA GLY A 197 5.02 -24.94 33.79
C GLY A 197 6.21 -24.99 32.83
N LEU A 198 7.09 -23.98 32.92
CA LEU A 198 8.39 -23.96 32.24
C LEU A 198 9.33 -24.98 32.92
N LEU A 199 9.69 -26.04 32.21
CA LEU A 199 10.76 -26.96 32.60
C LEU A 199 12.09 -26.36 32.13
N ILE A 200 12.94 -25.96 33.08
CA ILE A 200 14.34 -25.58 32.84
C ILE A 200 15.17 -26.84 33.08
N GLU A 201 15.80 -27.37 32.03
CA GLU A 201 16.86 -28.38 32.16
C GLU A 201 18.17 -27.63 32.42
N ASP A 202 18.70 -27.77 33.63
CA ASP A 202 20.07 -27.36 33.98
C ASP A 202 21.02 -28.50 33.52
N ASP A 203 21.81 -28.24 32.47
CA ASP A 203 22.91 -29.11 32.04
C ASP A 203 24.15 -28.83 32.91
N ASP A 204 24.56 -29.83 33.70
CA ASP A 204 25.92 -30.01 34.27
C ASP A 204 26.74 -30.97 33.38
#